data_AF-A0A3A8L0B1-F1
#
_entry.id   AF-A0A3A8L0B1-F1
#
_cell.length_a   1.000
_cell.length_b   1.000
_cell.length_c   1.000
_cell.angle_alpha   90.00
_cell.angle_beta   90.00
_cell.angle_gamma   90.00
#
_symmetry.space_group_name_H-M   'P 1'
#
loop_
_entity.id
_entity.type
_entity.pdbx_description
1 polymer ?
#
loop_
_entity_poly.entity_id
_entity_poly.type
_entity_poly.pdbx_seq_one_letter_code
_entity_poly.pdbx_strand_id
1 'polypeptide(L)'
;MDRGLLAFLLLALVVAVAALGMASRPYWLFLSRSDLGVPRGFYSCGVRDEPGRRIRHCGIGVDGVILIEVRFVDGTVRRSWFAEGRIECIREVIEPDGVKRVQQLCLR
;
A
#
# COMPACT_ATOMS: atom_id res chain seq x y z
N MET A 1 23.46 -13.02 39.61
CA MET A 1 22.93 -12.32 38.43
C MET A 1 22.37 -10.99 38.90
N ASP A 2 23.02 -9.89 38.54
CA ASP A 2 22.69 -8.56 39.08
C ASP A 2 21.28 -8.13 38.72
N ARG A 3 20.51 -7.67 39.72
CA ARG A 3 19.14 -7.15 39.52
C ARG A 3 19.11 -6.00 38.50
N GLY A 4 20.19 -5.22 38.42
CA GLY A 4 20.35 -4.15 37.43
C GLY A 4 20.45 -4.67 35.98
N LEU A 5 21.13 -5.79 35.76
CA LEU A 5 21.25 -6.41 34.43
C LEU A 5 19.88 -6.92 33.94
N LEU A 6 19.10 -7.50 34.86
CA LEU A 6 17.80 -8.08 34.55
C LEU A 6 16.76 -7.00 34.21
N ALA A 7 16.79 -5.87 34.92
CA ALA A 7 15.98 -4.71 34.61
C ALA A 7 16.33 -4.09 33.25
N PHE A 8 17.63 -4.00 32.93
CA PHE A 8 18.10 -3.47 31.64
C PHE A 8 17.66 -4.35 30.46
N LEU A 9 17.77 -5.68 30.58
CA LEU A 9 17.33 -6.62 29.55
C LEU A 9 15.82 -6.56 29.32
N LEU A 10 15.02 -6.43 30.39
CA LEU A 10 13.56 -6.27 30.26
C LEU A 10 13.19 -4.96 29.55
N LEU A 11 13.86 -3.85 29.89
CA LEU A 11 13.62 -2.57 29.24
C LEU A 11 13.99 -2.64 27.74
N ALA A 12 15.14 -3.24 27.41
CA ALA A 12 15.56 -3.44 26.03
C ALA A 12 14.56 -4.30 25.24
N LEU A 13 14.03 -5.36 25.85
CA LEU A 13 13.00 -6.20 25.24
C LEU A 13 11.71 -5.43 24.96
N VAL A 14 11.23 -4.63 25.91
CA VAL A 14 10.03 -3.79 25.72
C VAL A 14 10.22 -2.79 24.58
N VAL A 15 11.38 -2.12 24.53
CA VAL A 15 11.71 -1.17 23.47
C VAL A 15 11.78 -1.88 22.11
N ALA A 16 12.39 -3.06 22.02
CA ALA A 16 12.46 -3.85 20.79
C ALA A 16 11.07 -4.26 20.30
N VAL A 17 10.19 -4.74 21.20
CA VAL A 17 8.81 -5.11 20.85
C VAL A 17 8.00 -3.89 20.39
N ALA A 18 8.15 -2.75 21.05
CA ALA A 18 7.49 -1.51 20.63
C ALA A 18 7.97 -1.02 19.25
N ALA A 19 9.28 -1.11 18.98
CA ALA A 19 9.86 -0.76 17.68
C ALA A 19 9.37 -1.69 16.55
N LEU A 20 9.31 -3.00 16.80
CA LEU A 20 8.72 -3.97 15.86
C LEU A 20 7.23 -3.70 15.62
N GLY A 21 6.48 -3.34 16.67
CA GLY A 21 5.08 -2.92 16.55
C GLY A 21 4.90 -1.66 15.70
N MET A 22 5.82 -0.70 15.80
CA MET A 22 5.79 0.52 14.98
C MET A 22 6.22 0.29 13.53
N ALA A 23 7.18 -0.62 13.29
CA ALA A 23 7.62 -0.99 11.94
C ALA A 23 6.56 -1.81 11.17
N SER A 24 5.75 -2.60 11.89
CA SER A 24 4.67 -3.43 11.33
C SER A 24 3.32 -2.72 11.22
N ARG A 25 3.18 -1.51 11.78
CA ARG A 25 1.99 -0.70 11.54
C ARG A 25 1.95 -0.29 10.06
N PRO A 26 0.79 -0.36 9.39
CA PRO A 26 0.64 0.20 8.06
C PRO A 26 0.92 1.69 8.17
N TYR A 27 2.11 2.10 7.72
CA TYR A 27 2.47 3.48 7.61
C TYR A 27 1.45 4.13 6.69
N TRP A 28 0.73 5.11 7.23
CA TRP A 28 -0.02 6.06 6.43
C TRP A 28 1.03 6.91 5.72
N LEU A 29 1.52 6.42 4.58
CA LEU A 29 2.32 7.23 3.67
C LEU A 29 1.39 8.33 3.15
N PHE A 30 1.52 9.51 3.76
CA PHE A 30 1.03 10.75 3.19
C PHE A 30 1.83 11.01 1.90
N LEU A 31 1.43 10.34 0.81
CA LEU A 31 1.92 10.64 -0.52
C LEU A 31 1.30 11.98 -0.94
N SER A 32 2.11 13.03 -0.97
CA SER A 32 1.69 14.33 -1.47
C SER A 32 1.52 14.28 -3.00
N ARG A 33 0.27 14.13 -3.43
CA ARG A 33 -0.45 14.78 -4.55
C ARG A 33 0.18 14.94 -5.95
N SER A 34 1.48 15.16 -6.11
CA SER A 34 2.12 15.47 -7.40
C SER A 34 2.58 14.23 -8.17
N ASP A 35 2.88 13.13 -7.47
CA ASP A 35 3.53 11.96 -8.10
C ASP A 35 2.57 10.99 -8.78
N LEU A 36 1.24 11.19 -8.70
CA LEU A 36 0.26 10.15 -9.07
C LEU A 36 -0.87 10.56 -10.02
N GLY A 37 -1.06 11.86 -10.33
CA GLY A 37 -2.05 12.29 -11.34
C GLY A 37 -3.52 11.95 -11.05
N VAL A 38 -3.90 11.74 -9.78
CA VAL A 38 -5.25 11.27 -9.36
C VAL A 38 -6.17 12.46 -9.01
N PRO A 39 -7.49 12.40 -9.33
CA PRO A 39 -8.47 13.43 -8.97
C PRO A 39 -8.55 13.70 -7.45
N ARG A 40 -8.87 14.95 -7.10
CA ARG A 40 -8.82 15.51 -5.73
C ARG A 40 -9.78 14.77 -4.77
N GLY A 41 -9.29 14.31 -3.61
CA GLY A 41 -10.13 13.80 -2.51
C GLY A 41 -9.34 13.15 -1.36
N PHE A 42 -9.98 12.99 -0.19
CA PHE A 42 -9.41 12.25 0.96
C PHE A 42 -9.41 10.76 0.66
N TYR A 43 -8.25 10.17 0.41
CA TYR A 43 -8.14 8.73 0.21
C TYR A 43 -7.34 8.06 1.33
N SER A 44 -7.82 6.91 1.77
CA SER A 44 -7.08 5.99 2.64
C SER A 44 -6.49 4.89 1.78
N CYS A 45 -5.24 4.50 2.04
CA CYS A 45 -4.63 3.34 1.39
C CYS A 45 -4.23 2.31 2.44
N GLY A 46 -4.71 1.08 2.28
CA GLY A 46 -4.24 -0.09 3.00
C GLY A 46 -3.23 -0.86 2.14
N VAL A 47 -2.19 -1.39 2.78
CA VAL A 47 -1.23 -2.28 2.16
C VAL A 47 -1.33 -3.64 2.83
N ARG A 48 -1.33 -4.71 2.04
CA ARG A 48 -1.29 -6.09 2.48
C ARG A 48 -0.16 -6.81 1.74
N ASP A 49 0.76 -7.37 2.50
CA ASP A 49 1.82 -8.22 1.98
C ASP A 49 1.36 -9.69 1.99
N GLU A 50 1.54 -10.37 0.86
CA GLU A 50 1.23 -11.78 0.66
C GLU A 50 2.46 -12.50 0.06
N PRO A 51 2.58 -13.83 0.21
CA PRO A 51 3.66 -14.57 -0.46
C PRO A 51 3.62 -14.33 -1.97
N GLY A 52 4.72 -13.81 -2.53
CA GLY A 52 4.86 -13.56 -3.97
C GLY A 52 4.22 -12.26 -4.49
N ARG A 53 3.50 -11.49 -3.66
CA ARG A 53 2.91 -10.21 -4.09
C ARG A 53 2.61 -9.25 -2.94
N ARG A 54 2.62 -7.97 -3.24
CA ARG A 54 2.21 -6.88 -2.35
C ARG A 54 1.01 -6.17 -2.95
N ILE A 55 -0.07 -6.07 -2.19
CA ILE A 55 -1.33 -5.48 -2.64
C ILE A 55 -1.56 -4.16 -1.90
N ARG A 56 -1.86 -3.10 -2.65
CA ARG A 56 -2.23 -1.78 -2.13
C ARG A 56 -3.63 -1.44 -2.62
N HIS A 57 -4.53 -1.24 -1.66
CA HIS A 57 -5.91 -0.84 -1.90
C HIS A 57 -6.08 0.61 -1.45
N CYS A 58 -6.54 1.48 -2.33
CA CYS A 58 -6.87 2.86 -1.99
C CYS A 58 -8.37 3.12 -2.20
N GLY A 59 -9.00 3.77 -1.23
CA GLY A 59 -10.41 4.14 -1.24
C GLY A 59 -10.64 5.61 -0.94
N ILE A 60 -11.76 6.18 -1.40
CA ILE A 60 -12.17 7.57 -1.17
C ILE A 60 -13.56 7.59 -0.52
N GLY A 61 -13.68 8.20 0.66
CA GLY A 61 -14.97 8.47 1.31
C GLY A 61 -16.03 7.36 1.19
N VAL A 62 -17.23 7.73 0.73
CA VAL A 62 -18.38 6.83 0.51
C VAL A 62 -18.33 6.05 -0.81
N ASP A 63 -17.52 6.50 -1.76
CA ASP A 63 -17.38 5.89 -3.09
C ASP A 63 -16.48 4.65 -3.06
N GLY A 64 -16.04 4.17 -1.90
CA GLY A 64 -15.47 2.84 -1.74
C GLY A 64 -14.03 2.70 -2.22
N VAL A 65 -13.79 2.30 -3.47
CA VAL A 65 -12.45 1.91 -3.98
C VAL A 65 -12.10 2.70 -5.22
N ILE A 66 -10.88 3.22 -5.31
CA ILE A 66 -10.39 3.98 -6.48
C ILE A 66 -9.23 3.30 -7.19
N LEU A 67 -8.41 2.54 -6.46
CA LEU A 67 -7.22 1.90 -6.98
C LEU A 67 -6.96 0.59 -6.24
N ILE A 68 -6.66 -0.44 -7.02
CA ILE A 68 -6.04 -1.67 -6.55
C ILE A 68 -4.72 -1.82 -7.29
N GLU A 69 -3.61 -1.79 -6.58
CA GLU A 69 -2.27 -2.01 -7.10
C GLU A 69 -1.74 -3.36 -6.57
N VAL A 70 -1.31 -4.24 -7.45
CA VAL A 70 -0.66 -5.50 -7.12
C VAL A 70 0.75 -5.48 -7.68
N ARG A 71 1.75 -5.53 -6.80
CA ARG A 71 3.16 -5.67 -7.17
C ARG A 71 3.59 -7.11 -6.97
N PHE A 72 4.04 -7.76 -8.02
CA PHE A 72 4.55 -9.12 -7.99
C PHE A 72 6.05 -9.12 -7.71
N VAL A 73 6.57 -10.24 -7.18
CA VAL A 73 8.00 -10.40 -6.89
C VAL A 73 8.89 -10.38 -8.14
N ASP A 74 8.31 -10.69 -9.31
CA ASP A 74 8.99 -10.61 -10.60
C ASP A 74 9.20 -9.15 -11.07
N GLY A 75 8.69 -8.16 -10.32
CA GLY A 75 8.77 -6.74 -10.64
C GLY A 75 7.54 -6.20 -11.40
N THR A 76 6.64 -7.07 -11.85
CA THR A 76 5.42 -6.67 -12.55
C THR A 76 4.50 -5.91 -11.59
N VAL A 77 3.92 -4.80 -12.05
CA VAL A 77 2.91 -4.04 -11.31
C VAL A 77 1.62 -4.01 -12.11
N ARG A 78 0.52 -4.46 -11.51
CA ARG A 78 -0.82 -4.33 -12.07
C ARG A 78 -1.60 -3.28 -11.30
N ARG A 79 -2.24 -2.35 -11.99
CA ARG A 79 -3.10 -1.32 -11.40
C ARG A 79 -4.48 -1.38 -12.03
N SER A 80 -5.50 -1.41 -11.20
CA SER A 80 -6.90 -1.32 -11.62
C SER A 80 -7.51 -0.09 -10.98
N TRP A 81 -8.00 0.82 -11.82
CA TRP A 81 -8.65 2.06 -11.41
C TRP A 81 -10.16 1.91 -11.52
N PHE A 82 -10.86 2.40 -10.50
CA PHE A 82 -12.30 2.22 -10.37
C PHE A 82 -13.03 3.57 -10.40
N ALA A 83 -14.15 3.62 -11.12
CA ALA A 83 -15.15 4.67 -11.01
C ALA A 83 -16.26 4.21 -10.05
N GLU A 84 -16.76 5.16 -9.25
CA GLU A 84 -17.89 4.95 -8.33
C GLU A 84 -17.70 3.75 -7.38
N GLY A 85 -16.46 3.37 -7.09
CA GLY A 85 -16.13 2.28 -6.18
C GLY A 85 -16.28 0.88 -6.70
N ARG A 86 -16.84 0.70 -7.90
CA ARG A 86 -17.38 -0.59 -8.34
C ARG A 86 -16.99 -0.93 -9.76
N ILE A 87 -16.78 0.06 -10.62
CA ILE A 87 -16.60 -0.16 -12.06
C ILE A 87 -15.12 0.01 -12.39
N GLU A 88 -14.44 -1.09 -12.75
CA GLU A 88 -13.05 -1.01 -13.24
C GLU A 88 -13.04 -0.27 -14.60
N CYS A 89 -12.38 0.88 -14.65
CA CYS A 89 -12.36 1.75 -15.82
C CYS A 89 -11.01 1.81 -16.53
N ILE A 90 -9.92 1.59 -15.81
CA ILE A 90 -8.58 1.56 -16.40
C ILE A 90 -7.81 0.42 -15.78
N ARG A 91 -7.19 -0.39 -16.63
CA ARG A 91 -6.23 -1.42 -16.23
C ARG A 91 -4.87 -1.09 -16.78
N GLU A 92 -3.87 -1.08 -15.92
CA GLU A 92 -2.47 -0.87 -16.27
C GLU A 92 -1.66 -2.09 -15.87
N VAL A 93 -0.74 -2.50 -16.75
CA VAL A 93 0.30 -3.47 -16.46
C VAL A 93 1.63 -2.80 -16.76
N ILE A 94 2.49 -2.75 -15.76
CA ILE A 94 3.85 -2.23 -15.86
C ILE A 94 4.76 -3.43 -15.71
N GLU A 95 5.48 -3.76 -16.78
CA GLU A 95 6.45 -4.83 -16.81
C GLU A 95 7.73 -4.45 -16.03
N PRO A 96 8.56 -5.42 -15.63
CA PRO A 96 9.78 -5.15 -14.85
C PRO A 96 10.79 -4.25 -15.56
N ASP A 97 10.77 -4.25 -16.90
CA ASP A 97 11.58 -3.41 -17.78
C ASP A 97 11.03 -1.97 -17.94
N GLY A 98 9.89 -1.69 -17.31
CA GLY A 98 9.21 -0.39 -17.34
C GLY A 98 8.18 -0.23 -18.46
N VAL A 99 7.96 -1.25 -19.30
CA VAL A 99 6.94 -1.19 -20.36
C VAL A 99 5.54 -1.09 -19.73
N LYS A 100 4.83 0.00 -20.02
CA LYS A 100 3.48 0.26 -19.53
C LYS A 100 2.44 -0.06 -20.60
N ARG A 101 1.59 -1.04 -20.34
CA ARG A 101 0.39 -1.35 -21.12
C ARG A 101 -0.83 -0.80 -20.40
N VAL A 102 -1.66 -0.04 -21.11
CA VAL A 102 -2.88 0.56 -20.55
C VAL A 102 -4.07 0.12 -21.38
N GLN A 103 -5.11 -0.35 -20.70
CA GLN A 103 -6.39 -0.67 -21.29
C GLN A 103 -7.47 0.18 -20.63
N GLN A 104 -8.17 0.97 -21.43
CA GLN A 104 -9.34 1.71 -20.98
C GLN A 104 -10.59 0.85 -21.21
N LEU A 105 -11.38 0.66 -20.16
CA LEU A 105 -12.53 -0.24 -20.13
C LEU A 105 -13.86 0.52 -20.10
N CYS A 106 -13.87 1.69 -19.45
CA CYS A 106 -15.01 2.61 -19.50
C CYS A 106 -14.80 3.61 -20.64
N LEU A 107 -15.79 3.70 -21.53
CA LEU A 107 -15.98 4.87 -22.36
C LEU A 107 -16.70 5.91 -21.50
N ARG A 108 -16.12 7.10 -21.40
CA ARG A 108 -16.83 8.24 -20.81
C ARG A 108 -17.94 8.69 -21.74
#